data_AF-A0A9D3Z816-F1
#
_entry.id   AF-A0A9D3Z816-F1
#
_cell.length_a   1.000
_cell.length_b   1.000
_cell.length_c   1.000
_cell.angle_alpha   90.00
_cell.angle_beta   90.00
_cell.angle_gamma   90.00
#
_symmetry.space_group_name_H-M   'P 1'
#
loop_
_entity.id
_entity.type
_entity.pdbx_description
1 polymer ?
#
loop_
_entity_poly.entity_id
_entity_poly.type
_entity_poly.pdbx_seq_one_letter_code
_entity_poly.pdbx_strand_id
1 'polypeptide(L)'
;MSDNFCNSGYCLKEFDIAFHVGKPIVLMLKGEVDIANAPQAIKDLFYTYVRIVWRLNDDGKYELMTSWNNVCNSILELGANYIVDK
;
A
#
# COMPACT_ATOMS: atom_id res chain seq x y z
N MET A 1 -0.06 3.73 -5.84
CA MET A 1 1.25 4.36 -5.88
C MET A 1 1.93 3.98 -7.19
N SER A 2 2.30 4.99 -7.92
CA SER A 2 3.24 4.98 -9.04
C SER A 2 4.31 6.01 -8.69
N ASP A 3 5.43 6.04 -9.41
CA ASP A 3 6.49 7.03 -9.15
C ASP A 3 5.97 8.47 -9.19
N ASN A 4 5.09 8.78 -10.14
CA ASN A 4 4.43 10.10 -10.24
C ASN A 4 3.60 10.44 -9.00
N PHE A 5 2.90 9.46 -8.42
CA PHE A 5 2.16 9.66 -7.19
C PHE A 5 3.11 9.88 -6.01
N CYS A 6 4.09 8.98 -5.83
CA CYS A 6 5.08 9.05 -4.74
C CYS A 6 5.85 10.37 -4.69
N ASN A 7 6.16 10.93 -5.86
CA ASN A 7 6.89 12.20 -5.99
C ASN A 7 5.99 13.45 -5.95
N SER A 8 4.66 13.27 -5.88
CA SER A 8 3.71 14.38 -5.77
C SER A 8 3.47 14.78 -4.31
N GLY A 9 3.20 16.07 -4.08
CA GLY A 9 2.75 16.54 -2.76
C GLY A 9 1.38 15.96 -2.33
N TYR A 10 0.61 15.39 -3.26
CA TYR A 10 -0.66 14.73 -2.96
C TYR A 10 -0.49 13.46 -2.12
N CYS A 11 0.55 12.69 -2.40
CA CYS A 11 0.82 11.44 -1.72
C CYS A 11 0.97 11.66 -0.21
N LEU A 12 1.85 12.58 0.19
CA LEU A 12 2.05 12.94 1.60
C LEU A 12 0.77 13.45 2.26
N LYS A 13 -0.01 14.29 1.56
CA LYS A 13 -1.24 14.86 2.11
C LYS A 13 -2.31 13.81 2.39
N GLU A 14 -2.51 12.85 1.48
CA GLU A 14 -3.47 11.75 1.68
C GLU A 14 -3.08 10.89 2.88
N PHE A 15 -1.78 10.62 3.05
CA PHE A 15 -1.28 9.89 4.21
C PHE A 15 -1.47 10.64 5.52
N ASP A 16 -1.14 11.93 5.54
CA ASP A 16 -1.33 12.77 6.73
C ASP A 16 -2.79 12.77 7.16
N ILE A 17 -3.72 12.92 6.21
CA ILE A 17 -5.16 12.87 6.51
C ILE A 17 -5.52 11.50 7.10
N ALA A 18 -5.18 10.41 6.41
CA ALA A 18 -5.53 9.06 6.84
C ALA A 18 -4.98 8.72 8.23
N PHE A 19 -3.75 9.13 8.52
CA PHE A 19 -3.11 8.98 9.82
C PHE A 19 -3.86 9.75 10.91
N HIS A 20 -4.15 11.04 10.69
CA HIS A 20 -4.84 11.87 11.68
C HIS A 20 -6.28 11.42 11.95
N VAL A 21 -6.97 10.83 10.97
CA VAL A 21 -8.32 10.29 11.16
C VAL A 21 -8.34 8.83 11.63
N GLY A 22 -7.18 8.22 11.91
CA GLY A 22 -7.07 6.84 12.37
C GLY A 22 -7.58 5.81 11.38
N LYS A 23 -7.56 6.11 10.07
CA LYS A 23 -8.02 5.19 9.04
C LYS A 23 -6.93 4.14 8.73
N PRO A 24 -7.31 2.86 8.56
CA PRO A 24 -6.39 1.86 8.04
C PRO A 24 -5.86 2.27 6.65
N ILE A 25 -4.55 2.15 6.46
CA ILE A 25 -3.87 2.50 5.22
C ILE A 25 -3.42 1.22 4.53
N VAL A 26 -3.82 1.06 3.27
CA VAL A 26 -3.38 -0.02 2.39
C VAL A 26 -2.77 0.59 1.13
N LEU A 27 -1.53 0.20 0.83
CA LEU A 27 -0.79 0.73 -0.31
C LEU A 27 -1.05 -0.14 -1.55
N MET A 28 -1.69 0.41 -2.57
CA MET A 28 -1.83 -0.27 -3.87
C MET A 28 -0.76 0.21 -4.84
N LEU A 29 0.20 -0.63 -5.21
CA LEU A 29 1.30 -0.34 -6.12
C LEU A 29 0.91 -0.71 -7.56
N LYS A 30 1.13 0.21 -8.50
CA LYS A 30 0.95 -0.03 -9.94
C LYS A 30 2.33 -0.32 -10.54
N GLY A 31 2.72 -1.58 -10.55
CA GLY A 31 4.05 -2.02 -10.99
C GLY A 31 5.15 -1.86 -9.92
N GLU A 32 6.40 -2.03 -10.36
CA GLU A 32 7.58 -1.73 -9.54
C GLU A 32 7.67 -0.21 -9.33
N VAL A 33 7.83 0.20 -8.07
CA VAL A 33 8.00 1.60 -7.68
C VAL A 33 9.40 1.73 -7.12
N ASP A 34 10.20 2.65 -7.67
CA ASP A 34 11.54 2.92 -7.16
C ASP A 34 11.47 3.78 -5.90
N ILE A 35 11.39 3.11 -4.75
CA ILE A 35 11.33 3.75 -3.44
C ILE A 35 12.68 4.28 -2.98
N ALA A 36 13.80 3.89 -3.59
CA ALA A 36 15.13 4.32 -3.15
C ALA A 36 15.28 5.86 -3.21
N ASN A 37 14.65 6.48 -4.21
CA ASN A 37 14.68 7.91 -4.45
C ASN A 37 13.47 8.68 -3.88
N ALA A 38 12.51 8.00 -3.27
CA ALA A 38 11.33 8.66 -2.69
C ALA A 38 11.68 9.48 -1.43
N PRO A 39 10.86 10.46 -1.02
CA PRO A 39 11.02 11.15 0.26
C PRO A 39 11.00 10.16 1.44
N GLN A 40 11.75 10.45 2.52
CA GLN A 40 11.89 9.53 3.66
C GLN A 40 10.53 9.12 4.26
N ALA A 41 9.58 10.05 4.40
CA ALA A 41 8.24 9.74 4.88
C ALA A 41 7.52 8.69 4.01
N ILE A 42 7.70 8.74 2.68
CA ILE A 42 7.13 7.74 1.76
C ILE A 42 7.83 6.39 1.92
N LYS A 43 9.14 6.37 2.17
CA LYS A 43 9.87 5.14 2.49
C LYS A 43 9.34 4.50 3.77
N ASP A 44 9.19 5.29 4.83
CA ASP A 44 8.70 4.80 6.12
C ASP A 44 7.29 4.21 5.99
N LEU A 45 6.41 4.88 5.23
CA LEU A 45 5.09 4.36 4.88
C LEU A 45 5.18 3.05 4.10
N PHE A 46 6.04 2.98 3.09
CA PHE A 46 6.22 1.81 2.25
C PHE A 46 6.68 0.57 3.03
N TYR A 47 7.53 0.75 4.04
CA TYR A 47 8.02 -0.35 4.89
C TYR A 47 7.10 -0.69 6.05
N THR A 48 6.21 0.22 6.46
CA THR A 48 5.33 0.03 7.61
C THR A 48 3.99 -0.61 7.25
N TYR A 49 3.41 -0.27 6.09
CA TYR A 49 2.03 -0.63 5.76
C TYR A 49 1.91 -1.83 4.80
N VAL A 50 0.74 -2.48 4.85
CA VAL A 50 0.39 -3.57 3.93
C VAL A 50 0.35 -3.06 2.49
N ARG A 51 0.91 -3.85 1.57
CA ARG A 51 1.06 -3.53 0.16
C ARG A 51 0.37 -4.55 -0.73
N ILE A 52 -0.25 -4.05 -1.80
CA ILE A 52 -0.91 -4.82 -2.85
C ILE A 52 -0.28 -4.42 -4.18
N VAL A 53 0.16 -5.40 -4.98
CA VAL A 53 0.81 -5.15 -6.27
C VAL A 53 -0.12 -5.57 -7.40
N TRP A 54 -0.42 -4.63 -8.31
CA TRP A 54 -1.07 -4.94 -9.59
C TRP A 54 -0.03 -5.37 -10.61
N ARG A 55 -0.26 -6.50 -11.29
CA ARG A 55 0.61 -7.00 -12.35
C ARG A 55 -0.04 -6.80 -13.71
N LEU A 56 0.78 -6.56 -14.73
CA LEU A 56 0.31 -6.61 -16.10
C LEU A 56 0.10 -8.08 -16.48
N ASN A 57 -1.05 -8.41 -17.05
CA ASN A 57 -1.28 -9.71 -17.66
C ASN A 57 -0.89 -9.71 -19.14
N ASP A 58 -0.99 -10.88 -19.77
CA ASP A 58 -0.60 -11.09 -21.17
C ASP A 58 -1.42 -10.23 -22.16
N ASP A 59 -2.63 -9.79 -21.76
CA ASP A 59 -3.49 -8.89 -22.53
C ASP A 59 -3.16 -7.39 -22.32
N GLY A 60 -2.09 -7.09 -21.58
CA GLY A 60 -1.69 -5.71 -21.26
C GLY A 60 -2.58 -5.02 -20.24
N LYS A 61 -3.45 -5.75 -19.54
CA LYS A 61 -4.33 -5.21 -18.49
C LYS A 61 -3.70 -5.40 -17.13
N TYR A 62 -3.87 -4.40 -16.25
CA TYR A 62 -3.50 -4.56 -14.85
C TYR A 62 -4.53 -5.44 -14.17
N GLU A 63 -4.09 -6.59 -13.67
CA GLU A 63 -4.92 -7.49 -12.87
C GLU A 63 -4.35 -7.68 -11.47
N LEU A 64 -5.27 -7.84 -10.53
CA LEU A 64 -4.93 -8.25 -9.18
C LEU A 64 -4.97 -9.77 -9.17
N MET A 65 -3.81 -10.39 -8.95
CA MET A 65 -3.67 -11.86 -8.93
C MET A 65 -4.44 -12.54 -7.78
N THR A 66 -5.13 -11.78 -6.94
CA THR A 66 -5.91 -12.25 -5.80
C THR A 66 -7.22 -11.46 -5.71
N SER A 67 -8.25 -12.00 -5.06
CA SER A 67 -9.50 -11.26 -4.85
C SER A 67 -9.36 -10.24 -3.72
N TRP A 68 -10.15 -9.17 -3.77
CA TRP A 68 -10.19 -8.19 -2.67
C TRP A 68 -10.61 -8.83 -1.34
N ASN A 69 -11.49 -9.82 -1.38
CA ASN A 69 -11.90 -10.57 -0.19
C ASN A 69 -10.72 -11.33 0.43
N ASN A 70 -9.88 -11.98 -0.39
CA ASN A 70 -8.69 -12.69 0.09
C ASN A 70 -7.67 -11.72 0.71
N VAL A 71 -7.54 -10.52 0.14
CA VAL A 71 -6.70 -9.45 0.70
C VAL A 71 -7.24 -9.01 2.06
N CYS A 72 -8.52 -8.66 2.15
CA CYS A 72 -9.15 -8.23 3.40
C CYS A 72 -9.04 -9.31 4.49
N ASN A 73 -9.30 -10.58 4.15
CA ASN A 73 -9.18 -11.69 5.08
C ASN A 73 -7.74 -11.83 5.59
N SER A 74 -6.75 -11.78 4.70
CA SER A 74 -5.33 -11.82 5.09
C SER A 74 -4.94 -10.67 6.02
N ILE A 75 -5.45 -9.45 5.75
CA ILE A 75 -5.19 -8.27 6.60
C ILE A 75 -5.83 -8.46 7.98
N LEU A 76 -7.07 -8.93 8.03
CA LEU A 76 -7.80 -9.17 9.28
C LEU A 76 -7.13 -10.28 10.10
N GLU A 77 -6.68 -11.36 9.48
CA GLU A 77 -5.95 -12.46 10.13
C GLU A 77 -4.60 -11.99 10.70
N LEU A 78 -3.81 -11.25 9.91
CA LEU A 78 -2.54 -10.67 10.37
C LEU A 78 -2.76 -9.67 11.52
N GLY A 79 -3.79 -8.83 11.41
CA GLY A 79 -4.15 -7.87 12.46
C GLY A 79 -4.66 -8.54 13.73
N ALA A 80 -5.41 -9.63 13.62
CA ALA A 80 -5.91 -10.40 14.77
C ALA A 80 -4.76 -11.08 15.53
N ASN A 81 -3.79 -11.68 14.82
CA ASN A 81 -2.65 -12.33 15.45
C ASN A 81 -1.73 -11.33 16.17
N TYR A 82 -1.63 -10.09 15.69
CA TYR A 82 -0.83 -9.03 16.34
C TYR A 82 -1.38 -8.59 17.72
N ILE A 83 -2.65 -8.87 18.01
CA ILE A 83 -3.28 -8.55 19.31
C ILE A 83 -2.96 -9.64 20.35
N VAL A 84 -2.66 -10.86 19.93
CA VAL A 84 -2.43 -12.00 20.86
C VAL A 84 -1.00 -12.05 21.39
N ASP A 85 -0.03 -11.44 20.69
CA ASP A 85 1.39 -11.41 21.07
C ASP A 85 1.80 -10.13 21.85
N LYS A 86 0.85 -9.39 22.44
CA LYS A 86 1.09 -8.27 23.36
C LYS A 86 0.53 -8.53 24.74
#